data_AF-A0A2U3GTP3-F1
#
_entry.id   AF-A0A2U3GTP3-F1
#
_cell.length_a   1.000
_cell.length_b   1.000
_cell.length_c   1.000
_cell.angle_alpha   90.00
_cell.angle_beta   90.00
_cell.angle_gamma   90.00
#
_symmetry.space_group_name_H-M   'P 1'
#
loop_
_entity.id
_entity.type
_entity.pdbx_description
1 polymer ?
#
loop_
_entity_poly.entity_id
_entity_poly.type
_entity_poly.pdbx_seq_one_letter_code
_entity_poly.pdbx_strand_id
1 'polypeptide(L)'
;MIVPEKSLVPYAERLAALRTRLGLPPRTEFKWNPDSGPLHKNWETLRKARPQMLQGAQDLDVSAVVVICATMRMPTSWGKKKVQLEMHKYLYERVSMVLDNAGHSGILIADQPPGDRTDEKRWLGQALALTENGTQYIAPDPNRIVLPVLTARSDHLDLLQLTNLVTAATTALIAGSEHAAPYRDLIMSLLAKNRLDGMGGTGLKLFPDADY
;
A
#
# COMPACT_ATOMS: atom_id res chain seq x y z
N MET A 1 1.65 0.48 3.10
CA MET A 1 1.78 1.57 4.09
C MET A 1 2.92 1.23 5.04
N ILE A 2 3.60 2.23 5.59
CA ILE A 2 4.60 2.12 6.64
C ILE A 2 4.01 2.84 7.85
N VAL A 3 3.79 2.09 8.93
CA VAL A 3 2.98 2.53 10.07
C VAL A 3 3.83 2.39 11.33
N PRO A 4 4.10 3.49 12.05
CA PRO A 4 4.75 3.41 13.35
C PRO A 4 3.92 2.58 14.33
N GLU A 5 4.57 1.81 15.21
CA GLU A 5 3.88 0.98 16.21
C GLU A 5 2.91 1.80 17.07
N LYS A 6 3.35 2.98 17.52
CA LYS A 6 2.54 3.93 18.29
C LYS A 6 1.23 4.36 17.60
N SER A 7 1.14 4.19 16.28
CA SER A 7 0.04 4.64 15.43
C SER A 7 -0.98 3.54 15.14
N LEU A 8 -0.67 2.27 15.46
CA LEU A 8 -1.54 1.12 15.17
C LEU A 8 -2.90 1.24 15.87
N VAL A 9 -2.90 1.38 17.20
CA VAL A 9 -4.13 1.47 17.99
C VAL A 9 -4.91 2.76 17.68
N PRO A 10 -4.29 3.96 17.68
CA PRO A 10 -5.02 5.20 17.38
C PRO A 10 -5.67 5.20 16.00
N TYR A 11 -5.02 4.61 14.98
CA TYR A 11 -5.63 4.54 13.65
C TYR A 11 -6.85 3.60 13.63
N ALA A 12 -6.76 2.44 14.27
CA ALA A 12 -7.88 1.49 14.36
C ALA A 12 -9.08 2.09 15.10
N GLU A 13 -8.84 2.80 16.22
CA GLU A 13 -9.88 3.50 16.97
C GLU A 13 -10.55 4.60 16.13
N ARG A 14 -9.77 5.40 15.40
CA ARG A 14 -10.29 6.42 14.48
C ARG A 14 -11.17 5.81 13.39
N LEU A 15 -10.76 4.68 12.81
CA LEU A 15 -11.55 4.04 11.77
C LEU A 15 -12.82 3.38 12.32
N ALA A 16 -12.76 2.79 13.51
CA ALA A 16 -13.94 2.29 14.22
C ALA A 16 -14.94 3.42 14.51
N ALA A 17 -14.48 4.55 15.06
CA ALA A 17 -15.32 5.72 15.31
C ALA A 17 -15.91 6.30 14.02
N LEU A 18 -15.15 6.31 12.92
CA LEU A 18 -15.64 6.73 11.61
C LEU A 18 -16.79 5.83 11.13
N ARG A 19 -16.66 4.50 11.26
CA ARG A 19 -17.73 3.55 10.90
C ARG A 19 -18.99 3.81 11.73
N THR A 20 -18.85 3.96 13.04
CA THR A 20 -19.98 4.26 13.95
C THR A 20 -20.69 5.55 13.54
N ARG A 21 -19.96 6.64 13.31
CA ARG A 21 -20.56 7.93 12.92
C ARG A 21 -21.25 7.88 11.56
N LEU A 22 -20.78 7.02 10.65
CA LEU A 22 -21.41 6.81 9.34
C LEU A 22 -22.55 5.77 9.38
N GLY A 23 -22.86 5.20 10.55
CA GLY A 23 -23.89 4.16 10.69
C GLY A 23 -23.51 2.84 10.00
N LEU A 24 -22.23 2.57 9.81
CA LEU A 24 -21.74 1.38 9.13
C LEU A 24 -21.52 0.23 10.12
N PRO A 25 -21.82 -1.02 9.74
CA PRO A 25 -21.47 -2.19 10.54
C PRO A 25 -19.96 -2.24 10.89
N PRO A 26 -19.58 -2.82 12.03
CA PRO A 26 -18.18 -3.07 12.35
C PRO A 26 -17.46 -3.81 11.21
N ARG A 27 -16.18 -3.48 11.01
CA ARG A 27 -15.33 -4.07 9.96
C ARG A 27 -15.81 -3.88 8.52
N THR A 28 -16.79 -3.01 8.27
CA THR A 28 -17.14 -2.60 6.89
C THR A 28 -15.88 -2.10 6.18
N GLU A 29 -15.58 -2.71 5.03
CA GLU A 29 -14.40 -2.38 4.23
C GLU A 29 -14.60 -1.11 3.41
N PHE A 30 -13.65 -0.17 3.51
CA PHE A 30 -13.62 1.04 2.69
C PHE A 30 -12.84 0.84 1.39
N LYS A 31 -13.39 0.07 0.45
CA LYS A 31 -12.79 -0.12 -0.89
C LYS A 31 -12.86 1.16 -1.75
N TRP A 32 -11.88 1.31 -2.65
CA TRP A 32 -11.92 2.38 -3.67
C TRP A 32 -13.09 2.22 -4.64
N ASN A 33 -13.44 0.97 -4.98
CA ASN A 33 -14.61 0.65 -5.77
C ASN A 33 -15.31 -0.57 -5.15
N PRO A 34 -16.26 -0.36 -4.21
CA PRO A 34 -16.97 -1.46 -3.58
C PRO A 34 -17.95 -2.11 -4.55
N ASP A 35 -17.79 -3.41 -4.75
CA ASP A 35 -18.63 -4.26 -5.61
C ASP A 35 -19.87 -4.83 -4.87
N SER A 36 -19.88 -4.73 -3.54
CA SER A 36 -20.90 -5.32 -2.67
C SER A 36 -20.93 -4.63 -1.28
N GLY A 37 -21.92 -4.98 -0.46
CA GLY A 37 -22.03 -4.53 0.93
C GLY A 37 -22.57 -3.11 1.12
N PRO A 38 -22.50 -2.57 2.36
CA PRO A 38 -23.13 -1.30 2.76
C PRO A 38 -22.64 -0.06 2.01
N LEU A 39 -21.46 -0.14 1.42
CA LEU A 39 -20.83 0.96 0.67
C LEU A 39 -20.97 0.82 -0.84
N HIS A 40 -21.56 -0.27 -1.35
CA HIS A 40 -21.80 -0.44 -2.79
C HIS A 40 -22.66 0.70 -3.33
N LYS A 41 -22.15 1.40 -4.35
CA LYS A 41 -22.76 2.60 -4.96
C LYS A 41 -23.04 3.77 -4.00
N ASN A 42 -22.59 3.69 -2.73
CA ASN A 42 -22.77 4.74 -1.73
C ASN A 42 -21.62 5.77 -1.81
N TRP A 43 -21.56 6.47 -2.94
CA TRP A 43 -20.46 7.40 -3.24
C TRP A 43 -20.42 8.60 -2.30
N GLU A 44 -21.56 9.05 -1.79
CA GLU A 44 -21.62 10.15 -0.83
C GLU A 44 -20.89 9.79 0.46
N THR A 45 -21.17 8.61 1.03
CA THR A 45 -20.50 8.14 2.24
C THR A 45 -19.02 7.94 2.01
N LEU A 46 -18.62 7.39 0.86
CA LEU A 46 -17.20 7.22 0.51
C LEU A 46 -16.46 8.54 0.35
N ARG A 47 -17.08 9.56 -0.26
CA ARG A 47 -16.49 10.91 -0.37
C ARG A 47 -16.30 11.57 1.00
N LYS A 48 -17.16 11.27 1.98
CA LYS A 48 -17.00 11.72 3.38
C LYS A 48 -15.94 10.92 4.13
N ALA A 49 -15.87 9.60 3.90
CA ALA A 49 -15.00 8.70 4.65
C ALA A 49 -13.52 8.82 4.24
N ARG A 50 -13.23 8.82 2.93
CA ARG A 50 -11.85 8.75 2.41
C ARG A 50 -10.94 9.88 2.89
N PRO A 51 -11.35 11.17 2.86
CA PRO A 51 -10.50 12.24 3.37
C PRO A 51 -10.15 12.03 4.85
N GLN A 52 -11.11 11.54 5.65
CA GLN A 52 -10.90 11.32 7.08
C GLN A 52 -9.98 10.14 7.36
N MET A 53 -10.01 9.10 6.53
CA MET A 53 -9.05 8.00 6.60
C MET A 53 -7.63 8.49 6.28
N LEU A 54 -7.48 9.26 5.19
CA LEU A 54 -6.18 9.77 4.75
C LEU A 54 -5.61 10.79 5.76
N GLN A 55 -6.43 11.74 6.23
CA GLN A 55 -6.05 12.68 7.28
C GLN A 55 -5.70 11.95 8.57
N GLY A 56 -6.51 10.94 8.93
CA GLY A 56 -6.27 10.13 10.11
C GLY A 56 -4.90 9.44 10.11
N ALA A 57 -4.42 9.04 8.92
CA ALA A 57 -3.10 8.47 8.72
C ALA A 57 -1.99 9.53 8.82
N GLN A 58 -2.18 10.71 8.22
CA GLN A 58 -1.20 11.81 8.27
C GLN A 58 -0.93 12.28 9.69
N ASP A 59 -1.98 12.48 10.49
CA ASP A 59 -1.87 12.93 11.88
C ASP A 59 -1.12 11.92 12.77
N LEU A 60 -0.94 10.69 12.29
CA LEU A 60 -0.32 9.58 13.00
C LEU A 60 1.02 9.17 12.38
N ASP A 61 1.67 10.08 11.64
CA ASP A 61 2.98 9.85 11.02
C ASP A 61 3.04 8.62 10.10
N VAL A 62 1.89 8.22 9.53
CA VAL A 62 1.84 7.09 8.61
C VAL A 62 2.36 7.54 7.25
N SER A 63 3.19 6.72 6.62
CA SER A 63 3.70 6.98 5.27
C SER A 63 3.38 5.84 4.29
N ALA A 64 3.55 6.11 3.00
CA ALA A 64 3.19 5.22 1.93
C ALA A 64 4.34 5.04 0.94
N VAL A 65 4.51 3.80 0.51
CA VAL A 65 5.29 3.43 -0.67
C VAL A 65 4.31 2.82 -1.66
N VAL A 66 4.28 3.33 -2.88
CA VAL A 66 3.40 2.89 -3.96
C VAL A 66 4.25 2.60 -5.19
N VAL A 67 4.06 1.41 -5.77
CA VAL A 67 4.65 1.01 -7.05
C VAL A 67 3.54 0.86 -8.08
N ILE A 68 3.61 1.65 -9.15
CA ILE A 68 2.64 1.60 -10.25
C ILE A 68 3.33 1.07 -11.50
N CYS A 69 2.70 0.08 -12.12
CA CYS A 69 3.15 -0.46 -13.40
C CYS A 69 2.27 0.06 -14.54
N ALA A 70 2.88 0.76 -15.50
CA ALA A 70 2.28 1.10 -16.78
C ALA A 70 2.37 -0.13 -17.70
N THR A 71 1.44 -1.06 -17.54
CA THR A 71 1.45 -2.36 -18.21
C THR A 71 1.55 -2.28 -19.74
N MET A 72 1.00 -1.24 -20.35
CA MET A 72 1.07 -1.01 -21.81
C MET A 72 2.49 -0.69 -22.32
N ARG A 73 3.41 -0.28 -21.44
CA ARG A 73 4.81 0.02 -21.77
C ARG A 73 5.75 -1.15 -21.47
N MET A 74 5.23 -2.26 -20.94
CA MET A 74 6.04 -3.42 -20.61
C MET A 74 6.41 -4.21 -21.88
N PRO A 75 7.60 -4.85 -21.93
CA PRO A 75 7.94 -5.74 -23.03
C PRO A 75 6.88 -6.84 -23.16
N THR A 76 6.39 -7.09 -24.37
CA THR A 76 5.37 -8.12 -24.65
C THR A 76 5.84 -9.53 -24.29
N SER A 77 7.15 -9.75 -24.23
CA SER A 77 7.76 -11.01 -23.77
C SER A 77 7.60 -11.26 -22.27
N TRP A 78 7.20 -10.26 -21.48
CA TRP A 78 6.99 -10.40 -20.06
C TRP A 78 5.56 -10.86 -19.75
N GLY A 79 5.43 -12.08 -19.26
CA GLY A 79 4.18 -12.55 -18.68
C GLY A 79 3.83 -11.83 -17.36
N LYS A 80 2.55 -11.88 -16.98
CA LYS A 80 2.02 -11.28 -15.73
C LYS A 80 2.85 -11.61 -14.49
N LYS A 81 3.28 -12.88 -14.35
CA LYS A 81 4.09 -13.34 -13.21
C LYS A 81 5.42 -12.59 -13.10
N LYS A 82 6.08 -12.31 -14.23
CA LYS A 82 7.35 -11.59 -14.26
C LYS A 82 7.16 -10.13 -13.85
N VAL A 83 6.12 -9.47 -14.39
CA VAL A 83 5.77 -8.09 -14.02
C VAL A 83 5.48 -7.99 -12.52
N GLN A 84 4.68 -8.91 -11.96
CA GLN A 84 4.38 -8.95 -10.54
C GLN A 84 5.62 -9.13 -9.67
N LEU A 85 6.53 -10.03 -10.06
CA LEU A 85 7.78 -10.26 -9.33
C LEU A 85 8.65 -8.98 -9.30
N GLU A 86 8.78 -8.27 -10.42
CA GLU A 86 9.53 -7.01 -10.46
C GLU A 86 8.86 -5.91 -9.63
N MET A 87 7.53 -5.82 -9.65
CA MET A 87 6.81 -4.90 -8.76
C MET A 87 7.07 -5.20 -7.28
N HIS A 88 7.09 -6.47 -6.88
CA HIS A 88 7.43 -6.84 -5.50
C HIS A 88 8.89 -6.49 -5.15
N LYS A 89 9.84 -6.67 -6.06
CA LYS A 89 11.23 -6.24 -5.86
C LYS A 89 11.31 -4.74 -5.62
N TYR A 90 10.68 -3.93 -6.48
CA TYR A 90 10.66 -2.49 -6.28
C TYR A 90 10.01 -2.11 -4.94
N LEU A 91 8.88 -2.73 -4.59
CA LEU A 91 8.23 -2.46 -3.31
C LEU A 91 9.14 -2.79 -2.12
N TYR A 92 9.76 -3.97 -2.14
CA TYR A 92 10.72 -4.41 -1.12
C TYR A 92 11.89 -3.44 -1.00
N GLU A 93 12.47 -3.01 -2.12
CA GLU A 93 13.60 -2.07 -2.13
C GLU A 93 13.21 -0.74 -1.48
N ARG A 94 12.05 -0.19 -1.83
CA ARG A 94 11.62 1.12 -1.32
C ARG A 94 11.26 1.06 0.16
N VAL A 95 10.54 0.02 0.59
CA VAL A 95 10.25 -0.17 2.01
C VAL A 95 11.55 -0.34 2.79
N SER A 96 12.50 -1.11 2.26
CA SER A 96 13.81 -1.29 2.89
C SER A 96 14.56 0.03 3.03
N MET A 97 14.60 0.84 1.97
CA MET A 97 15.22 2.17 2.01
C MET A 97 14.57 3.10 3.04
N VAL A 98 13.23 3.08 3.16
CA VAL A 98 12.53 3.93 4.14
C VAL A 98 12.85 3.50 5.57
N LEU A 99 12.83 2.19 5.84
CA LEU A 99 13.19 1.63 7.15
C LEU A 99 14.65 1.96 7.53
N ASP A 100 15.58 1.75 6.58
CA ASP A 100 17.00 2.02 6.76
C ASP A 100 17.29 3.49 7.06
N ASN A 101 16.70 4.40 6.28
CA ASN A 101 16.86 5.84 6.48
C ASN A 101 16.33 6.32 7.84
N ALA A 102 15.34 5.62 8.40
CA ALA A 102 14.79 5.93 9.72
C ALA A 102 15.51 5.19 10.86
N GLY A 103 16.45 4.29 10.56
CA GLY A 103 17.09 3.43 11.56
C GLY A 103 16.08 2.49 12.23
N HIS A 104 15.13 1.96 11.46
CA HIS A 104 14.03 1.14 11.96
C HIS A 104 14.01 -0.26 11.33
N SER A 105 13.42 -1.17 12.08
CA SER A 105 13.06 -2.51 11.64
C SER A 105 11.55 -2.60 11.45
N GLY A 106 11.08 -3.51 10.59
CA GLY A 106 9.66 -3.64 10.30
C GLY A 106 9.19 -5.08 10.15
N ILE A 107 7.88 -5.24 10.25
CA ILE A 107 7.15 -6.45 9.86
C ILE A 107 6.34 -6.11 8.61
N LEU A 108 6.40 -7.00 7.62
CA LEU A 108 5.61 -6.86 6.40
C LEU A 108 4.34 -7.70 6.49
N ILE A 109 3.19 -7.03 6.36
CA ILE A 109 1.88 -7.66 6.28
C ILE A 109 1.27 -7.30 4.92
N ALA A 110 0.92 -8.32 4.15
CA ALA A 110 0.24 -8.19 2.87
C ALA A 110 -1.23 -8.59 2.97
N ASP A 111 -2.06 -8.02 2.09
CA ASP A 111 -3.40 -8.55 1.88
C ASP A 111 -3.30 -9.96 1.32
N GLN A 112 -4.24 -10.83 1.72
CA GLN A 112 -4.25 -12.20 1.26
C GLN A 112 -4.37 -12.20 -0.28
N PRO A 113 -3.42 -12.82 -1.01
CA PRO A 113 -3.48 -12.83 -2.46
C PRO A 113 -4.74 -13.56 -2.93
N PRO A 114 -5.38 -13.09 -4.03
CA PRO A 114 -6.51 -13.81 -4.59
C PRO A 114 -6.05 -15.15 -5.16
N GLY A 115 -6.91 -16.17 -5.06
CA GLY A 115 -6.62 -17.51 -5.57
C GLY A 115 -6.86 -18.59 -4.53
N ASP A 116 -6.29 -19.77 -4.78
CA ASP A 116 -6.34 -20.88 -3.85
C ASP A 116 -5.12 -20.88 -2.89
N ARG A 117 -5.08 -21.87 -1.99
CA ARG A 117 -3.97 -22.04 -1.04
C ARG A 117 -2.62 -22.27 -1.74
N THR A 118 -2.64 -22.81 -2.96
CA THR A 118 -1.42 -23.06 -3.75
C THR A 118 -0.84 -21.75 -4.26
N ASP A 119 -1.69 -20.84 -4.73
CA ASP A 119 -1.28 -19.51 -5.18
C ASP A 119 -0.75 -18.67 -4.02
N GLU A 120 -1.39 -18.74 -2.84
CA GLU A 120 -0.90 -18.07 -1.63
C GLU A 120 0.47 -18.57 -1.20
N LYS A 121 0.66 -19.90 -1.11
CA LYS A 121 1.97 -20.49 -0.77
C LYS A 121 3.07 -20.09 -1.76
N ARG A 122 2.73 -20.06 -3.05
CA ARG A 122 3.68 -19.65 -4.10
C ARG A 122 4.08 -18.19 -3.95
N TRP A 123 3.12 -17.31 -3.67
CA TRP A 123 3.37 -15.90 -3.45
C TRP A 123 4.24 -15.68 -2.20
N LEU A 124 3.93 -16.36 -1.08
CA LEU A 124 4.73 -16.31 0.15
C LEU A 124 6.17 -16.81 -0.08
N GLY A 125 6.36 -17.88 -0.86
CA GLY A 125 7.70 -18.37 -1.21
C GLY A 125 8.51 -17.34 -2.01
N GLN A 126 7.87 -16.60 -2.91
CA GLN A 126 8.53 -15.50 -3.64
C GLN A 126 8.88 -14.33 -2.72
N ALA A 127 7.98 -13.99 -1.79
CA ALA A 127 8.23 -12.93 -0.81
C ALA A 127 9.37 -13.30 0.15
N LEU A 128 9.43 -14.55 0.60
CA LEU A 128 10.51 -15.07 1.44
C LEU A 128 11.87 -14.97 0.73
N ALA A 129 11.92 -15.35 -0.55
CA ALA A 129 13.15 -15.26 -1.34
C ALA A 129 13.68 -13.81 -1.44
N LEU A 130 12.80 -12.80 -1.45
CA LEU A 130 13.20 -11.38 -1.42
C LEU A 130 13.77 -10.98 -0.06
N THR A 131 13.19 -11.45 1.05
CA THR A 131 13.72 -11.15 2.39
C THR A 131 15.05 -11.85 2.67
N GLU A 132 15.24 -13.07 2.17
CA GLU A 132 16.45 -13.88 2.41
C GLU A 132 17.63 -13.49 1.50
N ASN A 133 17.36 -13.19 0.22
CA ASN A 133 18.41 -12.95 -0.77
C ASN A 133 18.54 -11.48 -1.18
N GLY A 134 17.58 -10.63 -0.79
CA GLY A 134 17.52 -9.24 -1.23
C GLY A 134 17.24 -9.09 -2.73
N THR A 135 17.72 -7.99 -3.29
CA THR A 135 17.71 -7.70 -4.72
C THR A 135 19.11 -7.31 -5.19
N GLN A 136 19.27 -7.02 -6.49
CA GLN A 136 20.52 -6.47 -7.02
C GLN A 136 20.88 -5.09 -6.45
N TYR A 137 19.92 -4.38 -5.83
CA TYR A 137 20.11 -3.03 -5.30
C TYR A 137 20.07 -2.97 -3.77
N ILE A 138 19.43 -3.94 -3.11
CA ILE A 138 19.31 -4.00 -1.65
C ILE A 138 19.78 -5.36 -1.19
N ALA A 139 20.91 -5.38 -0.49
CA ALA A 139 21.41 -6.59 0.17
C ALA A 139 20.42 -7.07 1.24
N PRO A 140 20.31 -8.39 1.44
CA PRO A 140 19.49 -8.93 2.52
C PRO A 140 20.02 -8.45 3.87
N ASP A 141 19.11 -7.99 4.72
CA ASP A 141 19.41 -7.55 6.08
C ASP A 141 18.38 -8.16 7.04
N PRO A 142 18.78 -9.14 7.88
CA PRO A 142 17.86 -9.82 8.78
C PRO A 142 17.30 -8.91 9.88
N ASN A 143 17.94 -7.76 10.13
CA ASN A 143 17.47 -6.79 11.12
C ASN A 143 16.49 -5.79 10.52
N ARG A 144 16.34 -5.72 9.19
CA ARG A 144 15.47 -4.73 8.54
C ARG A 144 14.02 -5.20 8.45
N ILE A 145 13.80 -6.42 7.95
CA ILE A 145 12.49 -7.07 7.94
C ILE A 145 12.63 -8.33 8.78
N VAL A 146 12.11 -8.27 10.01
CA VAL A 146 12.50 -9.20 11.09
C VAL A 146 11.68 -10.49 11.12
N LEU A 147 10.62 -10.56 10.32
CA LEU A 147 9.78 -11.75 10.16
C LEU A 147 9.56 -12.04 8.67
N PRO A 148 9.31 -13.31 8.30
CA PRO A 148 8.74 -13.62 7.00
C PRO A 148 7.47 -12.81 6.74
N VAL A 149 7.23 -12.45 5.49
CA VAL A 149 6.03 -11.70 5.10
C VAL A 149 4.77 -12.46 5.52
N LEU A 150 3.90 -11.79 6.28
CA LEU A 150 2.64 -12.34 6.75
C LEU A 150 1.51 -11.92 5.81
N THR A 151 0.48 -12.77 5.68
CA THR A 151 -0.76 -12.42 4.98
C THR A 151 -1.92 -12.29 5.97
N ALA A 152 -2.83 -11.36 5.68
CA ALA A 152 -4.08 -11.23 6.41
C ALA A 152 -5.16 -10.71 5.46
N ARG A 153 -6.44 -11.00 5.76
CA ARG A 153 -7.55 -10.44 5.00
C ARG A 153 -7.74 -8.96 5.35
N SER A 154 -8.03 -8.13 4.36
CA SER A 154 -8.27 -6.69 4.56
C SER A 154 -9.51 -6.35 5.40
N ASP A 155 -10.49 -7.25 5.55
CA ASP A 155 -11.61 -7.12 6.49
C ASP A 155 -11.21 -7.34 7.96
N HIS A 156 -10.02 -7.90 8.21
CA HIS A 156 -9.49 -8.12 9.54
C HIS A 156 -8.51 -7.04 9.99
N LEU A 157 -7.89 -6.30 9.06
CA LEU A 157 -6.88 -5.27 9.36
C LEU A 157 -7.19 -3.94 8.67
N ASP A 158 -7.54 -2.94 9.48
CA ASP A 158 -7.88 -1.59 9.04
C ASP A 158 -6.79 -0.91 8.20
N LEU A 159 -5.52 -1.20 8.49
CA LEU A 159 -4.37 -0.66 7.76
C LEU A 159 -4.20 -1.27 6.35
N LEU A 160 -4.69 -2.50 6.12
CA LEU A 160 -4.76 -3.05 4.77
C LEU A 160 -5.83 -2.35 3.94
N GLN A 161 -6.94 -1.92 4.55
CA GLN A 161 -7.94 -1.09 3.87
C GLN A 161 -7.37 0.28 3.48
N LEU A 162 -6.60 0.92 4.38
CA LEU A 162 -5.87 2.14 4.06
C LEU A 162 -4.86 1.92 2.91
N THR A 163 -4.13 0.81 2.93
CA THR A 163 -3.19 0.44 1.87
C THR A 163 -3.89 0.33 0.52
N ASN A 164 -5.04 -0.34 0.48
CA ASN A 164 -5.85 -0.47 -0.73
C ASN A 164 -6.37 0.89 -1.22
N LEU A 165 -6.86 1.75 -0.32
CA LEU A 165 -7.31 3.10 -0.66
C LEU A 165 -6.18 3.94 -1.26
N VAL A 166 -5.02 4.03 -0.59
CA VAL A 166 -3.88 4.83 -1.04
C VAL A 166 -3.36 4.31 -2.37
N THR A 167 -3.19 3.00 -2.52
CA THR A 167 -2.67 2.40 -3.76
C THR A 167 -3.61 2.65 -4.94
N ALA A 168 -4.91 2.40 -4.76
CA ALA A 168 -5.90 2.60 -5.82
C ALA A 168 -6.09 4.07 -6.19
N ALA A 169 -6.14 4.96 -5.20
CA ALA A 169 -6.30 6.39 -5.44
C ALA A 169 -5.04 7.01 -6.07
N THR A 170 -3.84 6.59 -5.66
CA THR A 170 -2.58 7.00 -6.31
C THR A 170 -2.54 6.51 -7.75
N THR A 171 -2.93 5.26 -8.01
CA THR A 171 -3.03 4.72 -9.37
C THR A 171 -4.01 5.53 -10.22
N ALA A 172 -5.18 5.85 -9.68
CA ALA A 172 -6.19 6.66 -10.36
C ALA A 172 -5.70 8.10 -10.63
N LEU A 173 -4.96 8.72 -9.71
CA LEU A 173 -4.34 10.03 -9.89
C LEU A 173 -3.33 10.02 -11.04
N ILE A 174 -2.41 9.04 -11.04
CA ILE A 174 -1.41 8.90 -12.12
C ILE A 174 -2.08 8.62 -13.46
N ALA A 175 -3.19 7.89 -13.47
CA ALA A 175 -3.99 7.66 -14.67
C ALA A 175 -4.85 8.87 -15.10
N GLY A 176 -4.79 10.00 -14.39
CA GLY A 176 -5.54 11.21 -14.75
C GLY A 176 -7.01 11.21 -14.37
N SER A 177 -7.44 10.37 -13.43
CA SER A 177 -8.84 10.30 -13.00
C SER A 177 -9.28 11.54 -12.20
N GLU A 178 -10.32 12.23 -12.67
CA GLU A 178 -10.95 13.35 -11.95
C GLU A 178 -11.52 12.94 -10.59
N HIS A 179 -11.97 11.69 -10.43
CA HIS A 179 -12.49 11.19 -9.17
C HIS A 179 -11.43 11.09 -8.06
N ALA A 180 -10.16 11.01 -8.44
CA ALA A 180 -9.05 10.95 -7.50
C ALA A 180 -8.47 12.33 -7.18
N ALA A 181 -8.70 13.33 -8.06
CA ALA A 181 -8.19 14.69 -7.91
C ALA A 181 -8.47 15.34 -6.54
N PRO A 182 -9.67 15.19 -5.91
CA PRO A 182 -9.94 15.76 -4.60
C PRO A 182 -9.06 15.22 -3.46
N TYR A 183 -8.42 14.06 -3.66
CA TYR A 183 -7.56 13.43 -2.65
C TYR A 183 -6.06 13.65 -2.93
N ARG A 184 -5.71 14.41 -3.99
CA ARG A 184 -4.33 14.58 -4.45
C ARG A 184 -3.39 14.97 -3.33
N ASP A 185 -3.64 16.10 -2.68
CA ASP A 185 -2.73 16.64 -1.68
C ASP A 185 -2.60 15.72 -0.48
N LEU A 186 -3.72 15.09 -0.08
CA LEU A 186 -3.74 14.13 1.01
C LEU A 186 -2.92 12.86 0.71
N ILE A 187 -2.97 12.39 -0.53
CA ILE A 187 -2.20 11.20 -0.96
C ILE A 187 -0.73 11.55 -1.10
N MET A 188 -0.42 12.68 -1.75
CA MET A 188 0.96 13.07 -2.01
C MET A 188 1.73 13.34 -0.72
N SER A 189 1.09 13.89 0.32
CA SER A 189 1.74 14.10 1.62
C SER A 189 1.98 12.80 2.39
N LEU A 190 1.23 11.73 2.11
CA LEU A 190 1.47 10.41 2.70
C LEU A 190 2.65 9.69 2.05
N LEU A 191 3.03 10.03 0.81
CA LEU A 191 4.12 9.34 0.13
C LEU A 191 5.45 9.58 0.85
N ALA A 192 6.18 8.50 1.12
CA ALA A 192 7.47 8.55 1.78
C ALA A 192 8.44 9.43 0.98
N LYS A 193 9.14 10.32 1.68
CA LYS A 193 10.06 11.27 1.09
C LYS A 193 11.50 10.81 1.26
N ASN A 194 12.35 11.15 0.30
CA ASN A 194 13.79 10.99 0.40
C ASN A 194 14.42 12.15 1.20
N ARG A 195 15.74 12.12 1.39
CA ARG A 195 16.50 13.14 2.13
C ARG A 195 16.45 14.54 1.49
N LEU A 196 16.01 14.66 0.24
CA LEU A 196 15.81 15.91 -0.50
C LEU A 196 14.34 16.33 -0.56
N ASP A 197 13.49 15.79 0.33
CA ASP A 197 12.04 16.03 0.38
C ASP A 197 11.25 15.57 -0.88
N GLY A 198 11.90 14.80 -1.77
CA GLY A 198 11.28 14.25 -2.97
C GLY A 198 10.63 12.90 -2.74
N MET A 199 9.44 12.67 -3.30
CA MET A 199 8.74 11.37 -3.24
C MET A 199 9.15 10.39 -4.35
N GLY A 200 9.66 10.91 -5.47
CA GLY A 200 10.02 10.10 -6.65
C GLY A 200 11.10 9.07 -6.34
N GLY A 201 10.88 7.82 -6.78
CA GLY A 201 11.79 6.71 -6.57
C GLY A 201 11.80 6.15 -5.14
N THR A 202 11.20 6.84 -4.17
CA THR A 202 11.12 6.46 -2.75
C THR A 202 9.68 6.12 -2.36
N GLY A 203 8.81 7.11 -2.16
CA GLY A 203 7.39 6.90 -1.88
C GLY A 203 6.58 6.52 -3.11
N LEU A 204 7.00 6.93 -4.30
CA LEU A 204 6.33 6.60 -5.56
C LEU A 204 7.33 6.08 -6.60
N LYS A 205 7.13 4.84 -7.06
CA LYS A 205 7.89 4.24 -8.17
C LYS A 205 6.94 3.98 -9.34
N LEU A 206 7.26 4.54 -10.50
CA LEU A 206 6.65 4.18 -11.77
C LEU A 206 7.52 3.11 -12.45
N PHE A 207 6.88 2.14 -13.10
CA PHE A 207 7.53 1.04 -13.78
C PHE A 207 6.85 0.75 -15.14
N PRO A 208 7.58 0.66 -16.27
CA PRO A 208 8.99 0.97 -16.44
C PRO A 208 9.30 2.42 -16.05
N ASP A 209 10.58 2.73 -15.81
CA ASP A 209 10.98 4.11 -15.62
C ASP A 209 10.48 4.94 -16.81
N ALA A 210 9.82 6.05 -16.51
CA ALA A 210 9.38 6.94 -17.58
C ALA A 210 10.63 7.54 -18.23
N ASP A 211 10.73 7.42 -19.55
CA ASP A 211 11.64 8.25 -20.34
C ASP A 211 11.28 9.72 -20.03
N TYR A 212 12.16 10.42 -19.32
CA TYR A 212 12.08 11.85 -19.03
C TYR A 212 12.79 12.64 -20.12
#